data_AF-A0A165IVJ0-F1
#
_entry.id   AF-A0A165IVJ0-F1
#
_cell.length_a   1.000
_cell.length_b   1.000
_cell.length_c   1.000
_cell.angle_alpha   90.00
_cell.angle_beta   90.00
_cell.angle_gamma   90.00
#
_symmetry.space_group_name_H-M   'P 1'
#
loop_
_entity.id
_entity.type
_entity.pdbx_description
1 polymer ?
#
loop_
_entity_poly.entity_id
_entity_poly.type
_entity_poly.pdbx_seq_one_letter_code
_entity_poly.pdbx_strand_id
1 'polypeptide(L)' 'AHVFADGGRKAWLTVAGAWLMMFATFGLVSSFGIFEDYYVRNFHKEASDIAWLGSLQLCLMFTMGLVVGKAFDEGYF' A
#
# COMPACT_ATOMS: atom_id res chain seq x y z
N ALA A 1 -18.53 -25.71 22.61
CA ALA A 1 -17.40 -24.83 22.94
C ALA A 1 -16.84 -24.29 21.64
N HIS A 2 -16.89 -22.98 21.42
CA HIS A 2 -16.29 -22.35 20.23
C HIS A 2 -14.78 -22.57 20.31
N VAL A 3 -14.24 -23.43 19.46
CA VAL A 3 -12.80 -23.63 19.35
C VAL A 3 -12.26 -22.37 18.71
N PHE A 4 -11.69 -21.49 19.51
CA PHE A 4 -10.86 -20.41 18.98
C PHE A 4 -9.69 -21.09 18.28
N ALA A 5 -9.64 -20.96 16.96
CA ALA A 5 -8.48 -21.35 16.18
C ALA A 5 -7.38 -20.34 16.52
N ASP A 6 -6.72 -20.51 17.68
CA ASP A 6 -5.44 -19.87 17.96
C ASP A 6 -4.48 -20.42 16.92
N GLY A 7 -4.44 -19.70 15.81
CA GLY A 7 -4.03 -20.20 14.53
C GLY A 7 -2.57 -20.59 14.60
N GLY A 8 -2.28 -21.85 14.32
CA GLY A 8 -0.92 -22.37 14.29
C GLY A 8 -0.06 -21.68 13.23
N ARG A 9 1.07 -22.30 12.86
CA ARG A 9 2.07 -21.70 11.95
C ARG A 9 1.49 -21.06 10.67
N LYS A 10 0.40 -21.62 10.11
CA LYS A 10 -0.28 -21.06 8.93
C LYS A 10 -0.91 -19.69 9.20
N ALA A 11 -1.60 -19.48 10.32
CA ALA A 11 -2.23 -18.19 10.60
C ALA A 11 -1.19 -17.10 10.86
N TRP A 12 -0.11 -17.43 11.57
CA TRP A 12 1.01 -16.50 11.77
C TRP A 12 1.72 -16.14 10.46
N LEU A 13 1.84 -17.08 9.51
CA LEU A 13 2.35 -16.78 8.17
C LEU A 13 1.42 -15.83 7.40
N THR A 14 0.10 -15.98 7.53
CA THR A 14 -0.86 -15.04 6.94
C THR A 14 -0.71 -13.63 7.54
N VAL A 15 -0.57 -13.52 8.87
CA VAL A 15 -0.34 -12.23 9.55
C VAL A 15 0.97 -11.59 9.08
N ALA A 16 2.05 -12.37 9.00
CA ALA A 16 3.33 -11.88 8.51
C ALA A 16 3.26 -11.43 7.04
N GLY A 17 2.54 -12.18 6.19
CA GLY A 17 2.31 -11.81 4.80
C GLY A 17 1.50 -10.51 4.66
N ALA A 18 0.44 -10.36 5.44
CA ALA A 18 -0.36 -9.13 5.48
C ALA A 18 0.47 -7.93 5.97
N TRP A 19 1.32 -8.13 6.99
CA TRP A 19 2.22 -7.11 7.49
C TRP A 19 3.24 -6.67 6.45
N LEU A 20 3.87 -7.61 5.73
CA LEU A 20 4.81 -7.29 4.64
C LEU A 20 4.11 -6.53 3.51
N MET A 21 2.89 -6.92 3.17
CA MET A 21 2.10 -6.23 2.14
C MET A 21 1.80 -4.79 2.57
N MET A 22 1.36 -4.57 3.81
CA MET A 22 1.13 -3.23 4.37
C MET A 22 2.41 -2.41 4.45
N PHE A 23 3.53 -3.02 4.87
CA PHE A 23 4.83 -2.36 4.92
C PHE A 23 5.26 -1.88 3.53
N ALA A 24 5.11 -2.71 2.50
CA ALA A 24 5.48 -2.35 1.14
C ALA A 24 4.58 -1.23 0.58
N THR A 25 3.26 -1.30 0.77
CA THR A 25 2.34 -0.28 0.25
C THR A 25 2.46 1.05 0.98
N PHE A 26 2.31 1.06 2.30
CA PHE A 26 2.39 2.29 3.08
C PHE A 26 3.82 2.81 3.21
N GLY A 27 4.83 1.92 3.27
CA GLY A 27 6.24 2.31 3.34
C GLY A 27 6.70 3.04 2.08
N LEU A 28 6.23 2.64 0.88
CA LEU A 28 6.50 3.37 -0.35
C LEU A 28 5.86 4.77 -0.35
N VAL A 29 4.61 4.88 0.10
CA VAL A 29 3.92 6.17 0.21
C VAL A 29 4.64 7.10 1.18
N SER A 30 5.03 6.61 2.36
CA SER A 30 5.76 7.40 3.35
C SER A 30 7.16 7.82 2.88
N SER A 31 7.80 7.01 2.02
CA SER A 31 9.14 7.29 1.50
C SER A 31 9.12 8.24 0.28
N PHE A 32 7.95 8.56 -0.28
CA PHE A 32 7.81 9.39 -1.48
C PHE A 32 8.52 10.74 -1.37
N GLY A 33 8.44 11.41 -0.21
CA GLY A 33 9.08 12.72 -0.01
C GLY A 33 10.61 12.68 -0.14
N ILE A 34 11.25 11.57 0.22
CA ILE A 34 12.70 11.40 0.01
C ILE A 34 13.00 11.22 -1.48
N PHE A 35 12.16 10.49 -2.21
CA PHE A 35 12.31 10.36 -3.66
C PHE A 35 12.11 11.70 -4.36
N GLU A 36 11.10 12.48 -3.97
CA GLU A 36 10.88 13.83 -4.50
C GLU A 36 12.12 14.72 -4.32
N ASP A 37 12.66 14.82 -3.10
CA ASP A 37 13.88 15.59 -2.82
C ASP A 37 15.09 15.06 -3.62
N TYR A 38 15.26 13.75 -3.73
CA TYR A 38 16.31 13.14 -4.53
C TYR A 38 16.20 13.54 -6.02
N TYR A 39 14.99 13.52 -6.58
CA TYR A 39 14.78 13.87 -7.99
C TYR A 39 14.98 15.36 -8.26
N VAL A 40 14.51 16.23 -7.36
CA VAL A 40 14.75 17.68 -7.45
C VAL A 40 16.26 17.96 -7.46
N ARG A 41 17.02 17.32 -6.57
CA ARG A 41 18.48 17.54 -6.44
C ARG A 41 19.29 16.97 -7.60
N ASN A 42 18.97 15.77 -8.08
CA ASN A 42 19.81 15.09 -9.09
C ASN A 42 19.41 15.44 -10.54
N PHE A 43 18.14 15.77 -10.77
CA PHE A 43 17.61 16.02 -12.12
C PHE A 43 17.20 17.48 -12.34
N HIS A 44 17.38 18.37 -11.35
CA HIS A 44 17.03 19.80 -11.40
C HIS A 44 15.59 20.04 -11.90
N LYS A 45 14.67 19.15 -11.55
CA LYS A 45 13.23 19.28 -11.83
C LYS A 45 12.55 20.06 -10.72
N GLU A 46 11.48 20.75 -11.06
CA GLU A 46 10.66 21.43 -10.05
C GLU A 46 9.95 20.38 -9.19
N ALA A 47 9.75 20.66 -7.90
CA ALA A 47 9.03 19.76 -6.99
C ALA A 47 7.62 19.44 -7.52
N SER A 48 6.94 20.42 -8.10
CA SER A 48 5.61 20.27 -8.71
C SER A 48 5.58 19.24 -9.86
N ASP A 49 6.64 19.17 -10.68
CA ASP A 49 6.79 18.21 -11.78
C ASP A 49 6.89 16.75 -11.29
N ILE A 50 7.21 16.53 -10.02
CA ILE A 50 7.38 15.20 -9.41
C ILE A 50 6.22 14.89 -8.45
N ALA A 51 5.74 15.87 -7.69
CA ALA A 51 4.72 15.72 -6.65
C ALA A 51 3.39 15.13 -7.18
N TRP A 52 3.07 15.34 -8.46
CA TRP A 52 1.87 14.75 -9.05
C TRP A 52 1.93 13.21 -9.10
N LEU A 53 3.13 12.59 -9.15
CA LEU A 53 3.25 11.12 -9.09
C LEU A 53 2.78 10.58 -7.74
N GLY A 54 3.18 11.21 -6.64
CA GLY A 54 2.74 10.81 -5.30
C GLY A 54 1.24 11.02 -5.12
N SER A 55 0.71 12.11 -5.70
CA SER A 55 -0.73 12.37 -5.73
C SER A 55 -1.50 11.30 -6.51
N LEU A 56 -0.99 10.90 -7.68
CA LEU A 56 -1.56 9.82 -8.49
C LEU A 56 -1.47 8.47 -7.77
N GLN A 57 -0.34 8.18 -7.12
CA GLN A 57 -0.15 6.96 -6.33
C GLN A 57 -1.24 6.84 -5.24
N LEU A 58 -1.48 7.90 -4.46
CA LEU A 58 -2.53 7.93 -3.44
C LEU A 58 -3.93 7.80 -4.07
N CYS A 59 -4.20 8.52 -5.16
CA CYS A 59 -5.48 8.47 -5.87
C CYS A 59 -5.81 7.05 -6.34
N LEU A 60 -4.85 6.38 -6.99
CA LEU A 60 -5.01 5.00 -7.45
C LEU A 60 -5.16 4.02 -6.29
N MET A 61 -4.40 4.19 -5.21
CA MET A 61 -4.50 3.33 -4.02
C MET A 61 -5.93 3.32 -3.45
N PHE A 62 -6.54 4.51 -3.27
CA PHE A 62 -7.90 4.60 -2.74
C PHE A 62 -8.96 4.19 -3.77
N THR A 63 -8.80 4.53 -5.05
CA THR A 63 -9.76 4.17 -6.11
C THR A 63 -9.80 2.66 -6.33
N MET A 64 -8.63 1.99 -6.32
CA MET A 64 -8.56 0.54 -6.38
C MET A 64 -9.22 -0.12 -5.17
N GLY A 65 -9.16 0.53 -3.99
CA GLY A 65 -9.91 0.09 -2.81
C GLY A 65 -11.42 0.00 -3.05
N LEU A 66 -12.01 0.91 -3.83
CA LEU A 66 -13.43 0.84 -4.20
C LEU A 66 -13.74 -0.35 -5.11
N VAL A 67 -12.89 -0.60 -6.11
CA VAL A 67 -13.06 -1.71 -7.05
C VAL A 67 -12.89 -3.05 -6.35
N VAL A 68 -11.83 -3.20 -5.54
CA VAL A 68 -11.54 -4.41 -4.80
C VAL A 68 -12.57 -4.64 -3.70
N GLY A 69 -13.01 -3.59 -3.01
CA GLY A 69 -14.07 -3.67 -2.00
C GLY A 69 -15.37 -4.21 -2.59
N LYS A 70 -15.82 -3.67 -3.72
CA LYS A 70 -16.98 -4.20 -4.45
C LYS A 70 -16.78 -5.68 -4.86
N ALA A 71 -15.59 -6.02 -5.37
CA ALA A 71 -15.30 -7.40 -5.75
C ALA A 71 -15.29 -8.37 -4.55
N PHE A 72 -14.82 -7.90 -3.39
CA PHE A 72 -14.88 -8.63 -2.13
C PHE A 72 -16.33 -8.83 -1.67
N ASP A 73 -17.15 -7.79 -1.73
CA ASP A 73 -18.56 -7.85 -1.37
C ASP A 73 -19.37 -8.79 -2.29
N GLU A 74 -18.97 -8.92 -3.56
CA GLU A 74 -19.57 -9.87 -4.52
C GLU A 74 -19.13 -11.33 -4.30
N GLY A 75 -18.15 -11.58 -3.42
CA GLY A 75 -17.70 -12.93 -3.07
C GLY A 75 -16.66 -13.53 -4.01
N TYR A 76 -15.88 -12.71 -4.73
CA TYR A 76 -14.79 -13.22 -5.58
C TYR A 76 -13.54 -13.68 -4.79
N PHE A 77 -13.53 -13.56 -3.46
CA PHE A 77 -12.38 -13.83 -2.58
C PHE A 77 -12.71 -14.79 -1.43
#